data_AF-A0A7H4MBH5-F1
#
_entry.id   AF-A0A7H4MBH5-F1
#
_cell.length_a   1.000
_cell.length_b   1.000
_cell.length_c   1.000
_cell.angle_alpha   90.00
_cell.angle_beta   90.00
_cell.angle_gamma   90.00
#
_symmetry.space_group_name_H-M   'P 1'
#
loop_
_entity.id
_entity.type
_entity.pdbx_description
1 polymer ?
#
loop_
_entity_poly.entity_id
_entity_poly.type
_entity_poly.pdbx_seq_one_letter_code
_entity_poly.pdbx_strand_id
1 'polypeptide(L)'
;MIALPILLRHIESSDNVQQRKEERLARAATADVAIVAIQKMEERLAADTKENIDNQLLTEVSSRVIGNLRRRVDGRNDVETSMLEESLERRFRLAALRSERGELYHLRATPADQ
;
A
#
# COMPACT_ATOMS: atom_id res chain seq x y z
N MET A 1 3.81 10.52 -37.04
CA MET A 1 3.30 10.86 -35.70
C MET A 1 3.60 9.70 -34.76
N ILE A 2 4.67 9.79 -33.98
CA ILE A 2 5.09 8.76 -33.01
C ILE A 2 5.28 9.47 -31.67
N ALA A 3 4.18 9.83 -31.01
CA ALA A 3 4.21 10.40 -29.66
C ALA A 3 3.03 9.92 -28.79
N LEU A 4 2.16 9.05 -29.34
CA LEU A 4 0.95 8.59 -28.66
C LEU A 4 1.20 7.66 -27.44
N PRO A 5 2.22 6.77 -27.40
CA PRO A 5 2.36 5.86 -26.26
C PRO A 5 2.94 6.52 -25.00
N ILE A 6 3.60 7.68 -25.13
CA ILE A 6 4.20 8.40 -23.99
C ILE A 6 3.14 9.18 -23.22
N LEU A 7 2.19 9.80 -23.93
CA LEU A 7 1.07 10.50 -23.30
C LEU A 7 0.12 9.53 -22.58
N LEU A 8 -0.18 8.37 -23.18
CA LEU A 8 -1.04 7.36 -22.55
C LEU A 8 -0.46 6.80 -21.25
N ARG A 9 0.87 6.56 -21.20
CA ARG A 9 1.56 6.07 -19.98
C ARG A 9 1.56 7.07 -18.82
N HIS A 10 1.54 8.37 -19.11
CA HIS A 10 1.59 9.40 -18.07
C HIS A 10 0.21 9.68 -17.44
N ILE A 11 -0.87 9.44 -18.19
CA ILE A 11 -2.24 9.66 -17.71
C ILE A 11 -2.65 8.52 -16.77
N GLU A 12 -2.44 7.25 -17.13
CA GLU A 12 -2.75 6.11 -16.25
C GLU A 12 -1.91 6.12 -14.96
N SER A 13 -0.63 6.49 -15.02
CA SER A 13 0.22 6.52 -13.83
C SER A 13 -0.17 7.63 -12.85
N SER A 14 -0.57 8.80 -13.35
CA SER A 14 -1.05 9.91 -12.51
C SER A 14 -2.39 9.59 -11.86
N ASP A 15 -3.28 8.91 -12.57
CA ASP A 15 -4.63 8.57 -12.08
C ASP A 15 -4.56 7.51 -10.96
N ASN A 16 -3.66 6.53 -11.08
CA ASN A 16 -3.40 5.53 -10.05
C ASN A 16 -2.87 6.16 -8.74
N VAL A 17 -2.02 7.19 -8.82
CA VAL A 17 -1.48 7.88 -7.64
C VAL A 17 -2.57 8.67 -6.92
N GLN A 18 -3.48 9.29 -7.68
CA GLN A 18 -4.61 10.05 -7.14
C GLN A 18 -5.64 9.13 -6.48
N GLN A 19 -6.04 8.02 -7.14
CA GLN A 19 -6.94 7.01 -6.56
C GLN A 19 -6.38 6.40 -5.27
N ARG A 20 -5.09 6.07 -5.22
CA ARG A 20 -4.44 5.56 -3.99
C ARG A 20 -4.43 6.57 -2.84
N LYS A 21 -4.34 7.87 -3.16
CA LYS A 21 -4.43 8.93 -2.16
C LYS A 21 -5.84 9.06 -1.58
N GLU A 22 -6.85 8.97 -2.42
CA GLU A 22 -8.26 8.98 -2.02
C GLU A 22 -8.62 7.74 -1.20
N GLU A 23 -8.16 6.55 -1.63
CA GLU A 23 -8.33 5.30 -0.89
C GLU A 23 -7.66 5.37 0.49
N ARG A 24 -6.48 5.98 0.60
CA ARG A 24 -5.79 6.18 1.89
C ARG A 24 -6.58 7.09 2.83
N LEU A 25 -7.15 8.18 2.33
CA LEU A 25 -8.00 9.06 3.14
C LEU A 25 -9.27 8.32 3.62
N ALA A 26 -9.87 7.52 2.74
CA ALA A 26 -11.02 6.69 3.09
C ALA A 26 -10.66 5.60 4.14
N ARG A 27 -9.48 4.98 4.02
CA ARG A 27 -8.96 3.97 4.99
C ARG A 27 -8.65 4.58 6.36
N ALA A 28 -8.08 5.79 6.39
CA ALA A 28 -7.84 6.50 7.64
C ALA A 28 -9.17 6.85 8.35
N ALA A 29 -10.12 7.42 7.61
CA ALA A 29 -11.43 7.77 8.15
C ALA A 29 -12.23 6.55 8.66
N THR A 30 -12.18 5.41 7.96
CA THR A 30 -12.87 4.18 8.40
C THR A 30 -12.26 3.57 9.66
N ALA A 31 -10.95 3.69 9.83
CA ALA A 31 -10.29 3.17 11.03
C ALA A 31 -10.54 4.04 12.27
N ASP A 32 -10.65 5.37 12.13
CA ASP A 32 -11.07 6.23 13.24
C ASP A 32 -12.47 5.87 13.74
N VAL A 33 -13.41 5.62 12.81
CA VAL A 33 -14.75 5.12 13.14
C VAL A 33 -14.69 3.76 13.85
N ALA A 34 -13.84 2.85 13.38
CA ALA A 34 -13.66 1.53 14.01
C ALA A 34 -13.08 1.63 15.43
N ILE A 35 -12.12 2.53 15.67
CA ILE A 35 -11.54 2.77 16.99
C ILE A 35 -12.60 3.27 17.96
N VAL A 36 -13.41 4.25 17.56
CA VAL A 36 -14.52 4.78 18.39
C VAL A 36 -15.55 3.69 18.70
N ALA A 37 -15.86 2.83 17.73
CA ALA A 37 -16.78 1.71 17.95
C ALA A 37 -16.26 0.72 19.00
N ILE A 38 -14.96 0.41 18.98
CA ILE A 38 -14.32 -0.48 19.96
C ILE A 38 -14.32 0.15 21.35
N GLN A 39 -14.00 1.45 21.47
CA GLN A 39 -14.05 2.16 22.76
C GLN A 39 -15.45 2.13 23.39
N LYS A 40 -16.49 2.38 22.59
CA LYS A 40 -17.88 2.28 23.05
C LYS A 40 -18.27 0.86 23.46
N MET A 41 -17.73 -0.14 22.77
CA MET A 41 -17.97 -1.55 23.12
C MET A 41 -17.30 -1.90 24.45
N GLU A 42 -16.05 -1.45 24.66
CA GLU A 42 -15.34 -1.58 25.93
C GLU A 42 -16.13 -0.95 27.07
N GLU A 43 -16.58 0.30 26.93
CA GLU A 43 -17.39 0.98 27.96
C GLU A 43 -18.67 0.20 28.31
N ARG A 44 -19.35 -0.35 27.29
CA ARG A 44 -20.57 -1.14 27.49
C ARG A 44 -20.30 -2.45 28.21
N LEU A 45 -19.21 -3.15 27.86
CA LEU A 45 -18.83 -4.42 28.48
C LEU A 45 -18.32 -4.22 29.91
N ALA A 46 -17.59 -3.13 30.17
CA ALA A 46 -17.17 -2.75 31.52
C ALA A 46 -18.36 -2.39 32.43
N ALA A 47 -19.43 -1.82 31.87
CA ALA A 47 -20.66 -1.51 32.58
C ALA A 47 -21.60 -2.72 32.74
N ASP A 48 -21.46 -3.76 31.91
CA ASP A 48 -22.31 -4.95 31.96
C ASP A 48 -21.81 -5.94 33.02
N THR A 49 -22.43 -5.86 34.21
CA THR A 49 -22.10 -6.72 35.35
C THR A 49 -22.51 -8.20 35.13
N LYS A 50 -23.27 -8.54 34.07
CA LYS A 50 -23.67 -9.93 33.81
C LYS A 50 -22.56 -10.78 33.21
N GLU A 51 -21.68 -10.22 32.41
CA GLU A 51 -20.67 -11.02 31.70
C GLU A 51 -19.46 -11.38 32.59
N ASN A 52 -19.35 -10.82 33.81
CA ASN A 52 -18.25 -11.03 34.76
C ASN A 52 -16.86 -11.05 34.08
N ILE A 53 -16.66 -10.11 33.15
CA ILE A 53 -15.41 -9.96 32.42
C ILE A 53 -14.44 -9.18 33.30
N ASP A 54 -13.19 -9.66 33.38
CA ASP A 54 -12.12 -8.91 34.02
C ASP A 54 -11.85 -7.61 33.24
N ASN A 55 -12.05 -6.47 33.90
CA ASN A 55 -11.85 -5.14 33.32
C ASN A 55 -10.39 -4.92 32.86
N GLN A 56 -9.42 -5.57 33.50
CA GLN A 56 -8.03 -5.52 33.08
C GLN A 56 -7.84 -6.24 31.74
N LEU A 57 -8.43 -7.43 31.58
CA LEU A 57 -8.39 -8.18 30.33
C LEU A 57 -9.10 -7.43 29.20
N LEU A 58 -10.25 -6.81 29.50
CA LEU A 58 -11.01 -5.99 28.57
C LEU A 58 -10.15 -4.83 28.02
N THR A 59 -9.51 -4.08 28.92
CA THR A 59 -8.63 -2.93 28.59
C THR A 59 -7.41 -3.38 27.79
N GLU A 60 -6.80 -4.52 28.13
CA GLU A 60 -5.64 -5.04 27.41
C GLU A 60 -6.00 -5.41 25.96
N VAL A 61 -7.11 -6.13 25.78
CA VAL A 61 -7.58 -6.57 24.47
C VAL A 61 -8.00 -5.38 23.62
N SER A 62 -8.77 -4.43 24.15
CA SER A 62 -9.18 -3.22 23.43
C SER A 62 -7.97 -2.41 22.99
N SER A 63 -6.99 -2.19 23.89
CA SER A 63 -5.76 -1.46 23.61
C SER A 63 -4.92 -2.13 22.52
N ARG A 64 -4.83 -3.46 22.52
CA ARG A 64 -4.10 -4.22 21.49
C ARG A 64 -4.76 -4.08 20.12
N VAL A 65 -6.09 -4.19 20.04
CA VAL A 65 -6.85 -4.08 18.79
C VAL A 65 -6.79 -2.64 18.25
N ILE A 66 -7.00 -1.63 19.10
CA ILE A 66 -6.87 -0.21 18.75
C ILE A 66 -5.45 0.09 18.28
N GLY A 67 -4.42 -0.42 18.96
CA GLY A 67 -3.03 -0.28 18.56
C GLY A 67 -2.74 -0.90 17.19
N ASN A 68 -3.36 -2.04 16.86
CA ASN A 68 -3.24 -2.65 15.53
C ASN A 68 -3.91 -1.78 14.44
N LEU A 69 -5.11 -1.28 14.70
CA LEU A 69 -5.82 -0.37 13.80
C LEU A 69 -5.00 0.89 13.53
N ARG A 70 -4.45 1.53 14.57
CA ARG A 70 -3.59 2.71 14.42
C ARG A 70 -2.36 2.45 13.55
N ARG A 71 -1.68 1.31 13.73
CA ARG A 71 -0.53 0.95 12.87
C ARG A 71 -0.91 0.77 11.39
N ARG A 72 -2.14 0.32 11.12
CA ARG A 72 -2.66 0.19 9.75
C ARG A 72 -3.01 1.56 9.15
N VAL A 73 -3.42 2.52 9.97
CA VAL A 73 -3.73 3.90 9.56
C VAL A 73 -2.49 4.75 9.39
N ASP A 74 -1.53 4.61 10.31
CA ASP A 74 -0.33 5.45 10.36
C ASP A 74 0.46 5.40 9.05
N GLY A 75 0.25 4.37 8.21
CA GLY A 75 0.50 4.41 6.76
C GLY A 75 1.95 4.65 6.35
N ARG A 76 2.84 4.95 7.29
CA ARG A 76 4.23 5.34 7.09
C ARG A 76 5.01 4.16 6.54
N ASN A 77 4.74 2.97 7.05
CA ASN A 77 5.29 1.73 6.52
C ASN A 77 4.71 1.39 5.14
N ASP A 78 3.41 1.62 4.89
CA ASP A 78 2.77 1.22 3.62
C ASP A 78 3.12 2.17 2.46
N VAL A 79 3.24 3.48 2.74
CA VAL A 79 3.65 4.50 1.77
C VAL A 79 5.13 4.40 1.45
N GLU A 80 6.01 4.27 2.46
CA GLU A 80 7.45 4.11 2.23
C GLU A 80 7.74 2.79 1.51
N THR A 81 7.08 1.70 1.91
CA THR A 81 7.18 0.40 1.22
C THR A 81 6.66 0.50 -0.21
N SER A 82 5.48 1.10 -0.45
CA SER A 82 4.95 1.29 -1.82
C SER A 82 5.89 2.13 -2.70
N MET A 83 6.48 3.20 -2.16
CA MET A 83 7.44 4.02 -2.90
C MET A 83 8.74 3.27 -3.21
N LEU A 84 9.21 2.45 -2.27
CA LEU A 84 10.37 1.59 -2.47
C LEU A 84 10.08 0.49 -3.50
N GLU A 85 8.93 -0.17 -3.43
CA GLU A 85 8.47 -1.16 -4.39
C GLU A 85 8.39 -0.57 -5.80
N GLU A 86 7.77 0.59 -5.96
CA GLU A 86 7.64 1.25 -7.26
C GLU A 86 9.00 1.69 -7.82
N SER A 87 9.92 2.16 -6.96
CA SER A 87 11.31 2.45 -7.31
C SER A 87 12.06 1.20 -7.77
N LEU A 88 11.91 0.08 -7.07
CA LEU A 88 12.51 -1.20 -7.42
C LEU A 88 11.95 -1.74 -8.73
N GLU A 89 10.64 -1.67 -8.93
CA GLU A 89 9.99 -2.12 -10.16
C GLU A 89 10.48 -1.33 -11.39
N ARG A 90 10.56 0.02 -11.28
CA ARG A 90 11.15 0.85 -12.34
C ARG A 90 12.58 0.45 -12.66
N ARG A 91 13.40 0.15 -11.64
CA ARG A 91 14.80 -0.29 -11.82
C ARG A 91 14.87 -1.66 -12.50
N PHE A 92 14.04 -2.61 -12.11
CA PHE A 92 14.01 -3.95 -12.72
C PHE A 92 13.53 -3.92 -14.17
N ARG A 93 12.47 -3.17 -14.48
CA ARG A 93 12.03 -2.98 -15.88
C ARG A 93 13.14 -2.36 -16.74
N LEU A 94 13.86 -1.37 -16.20
CA LEU A 94 14.96 -0.74 -16.92
C LEU A 94 16.15 -1.70 -17.12
N ALA A 95 16.46 -2.54 -16.13
CA ALA A 95 17.49 -3.57 -16.25
C ALA A 95 17.13 -4.62 -17.30
N ALA A 96 15.88 -5.09 -17.32
CA ALA A 96 15.37 -6.01 -18.34
C ALA A 96 15.51 -5.42 -19.76
N LEU A 97 15.04 -4.18 -19.97
CA LEU A 97 15.16 -3.48 -21.26
C LEU A 97 16.61 -3.30 -21.71
N ARG A 98 17.54 -3.09 -20.77
CA ARG A 98 18.98 -3.00 -21.07
C ARG A 98 19.55 -4.35 -21.48
N SER A 99 19.14 -5.43 -20.82
CA SER A 99 19.53 -6.81 -21.17
C SER A 99 19.03 -7.18 -22.57
N GLU A 100 17.75 -6.96 -22.85
CA GLU A 100 17.14 -7.21 -24.17
C GLU A 100 17.86 -6.44 -25.28
N ARG A 101 18.22 -5.17 -25.03
CA ARG A 101 19.00 -4.37 -25.99
C ARG A 101 20.42 -4.90 -26.17
N GLY A 102 21.09 -5.32 -25.09
CA GLY A 102 22.43 -5.90 -25.17
C GLY A 102 22.46 -7.14 -26.05
N GLU A 103 21.49 -8.03 -25.87
CA GLU A 103 21.32 -9.25 -26.68
C GLU A 103 21.05 -8.92 -28.16
N LEU A 104 20.20 -7.93 -28.44
CA LEU A 104 19.98 -7.42 -29.80
C LEU A 104 21.24 -6.83 -30.45
N TYR A 105 22.12 -6.18 -29.69
CA TYR A 105 23.41 -5.68 -30.22
C TYR A 105 24.37 -6.83 -30.51
N HIS A 106 24.38 -7.89 -29.71
CA HIS A 106 25.19 -9.09 -29.98
C HIS A 106 24.69 -9.82 -31.24
N LEU A 107 23.38 -10.01 -31.39
CA LEU A 107 22.78 -10.67 -32.55
C LEU A 107 22.96 -9.87 -33.86
N ARG A 108 22.97 -8.54 -33.79
CA ARG A 108 23.26 -7.66 -34.94
C ARG A 108 24.75 -7.52 -35.26
N ALA A 109 25.64 -7.80 -34.30
CA ALA A 109 27.08 -7.69 -34.47
C ALA A 109 27.73 -8.98 -34.98
N THR A 110 27.06 -10.13 -34.86
CA THR A 110 27.34 -11.28 -35.73
C THR A 110 26.91 -10.94 -37.15
N PRO A 111 27.83 -10.76 -38.11
CA PRO A 111 27.46 -10.61 -39.50
C PRO A 111 26.65 -11.84 -39.88
N ALA A 112 25.59 -11.63 -40.67
CA ALA A 112 25.09 -12.67 -41.53
C ALA A 112 26.25 -13.07 -42.47
N ASP A 113 27.08 -14.01 -42.02
CA ASP A 113 28.08 -14.65 -42.84
C ASP A 113 27.38 -15.83 -43.53
N GLN A 114 26.64 -15.49 -44.60
CA GLN A 114 26.31 -16.39 -45.70
C GLN A 114 26.04 -15.59 -46.97
#